data_AF-A0A9D0YYB7-F1
#
_entry.id   AF-A0A9D0YYB7-F1
#
_cell.length_a   1.000
_cell.length_b   1.000
_cell.length_c   1.000
_cell.angle_alpha   90.00
_cell.angle_beta   90.00
_cell.angle_gamma   90.00
#
_symmetry.space_group_name_H-M   'P 1'
#
loop_
_entity.id
_entity.type
_entity.pdbx_description
1 polymer ?
#
loop_
_entity_poly.entity_id
_entity_poly.type
_entity_poly.pdbx_seq_one_letter_code
_entity_poly.pdbx_strand_id
1 'polypeptide(L)' 'IVEPISAVIGALLVMKIRMILPFLLCFAAGAMIYVVVMELIPESQNNKNKDKMTILTMIGFVIMTLLDVLLG' A
#
# COMPACT_ATOMS: atom_id res chain seq x y z
N ILE A 1 20.86 -17.61 27.41
CA ILE A 1 19.65 -18.39 27.81
C ILE A 1 18.37 -17.57 27.65
N VAL A 2 18.35 -16.26 27.96
CA VAL A 2 17.15 -15.42 27.81
C VAL A 2 16.72 -15.18 26.35
N GLU A 3 17.66 -15.09 25.41
CA GLU A 3 17.39 -14.86 23.98
C GLU A 3 16.57 -15.97 23.29
N PRO A 4 16.85 -17.27 23.46
CA PRO A 4 16.05 -18.31 22.81
C PRO A 4 14.64 -18.43 23.38
N ILE A 5 14.43 -18.19 24.68
CA ILE A 5 13.08 -18.23 25.28
C ILE A 5 12.21 -17.08 24.74
N SER A 6 12.75 -15.86 24.71
CA SER A 6 12.01 -14.70 24.18
C SER A 6 11.76 -14.81 22.68
N ALA A 7 12.69 -15.39 21.91
CA ALA A 7 12.50 -15.66 20.48
C ALA A 7 11.35 -16.65 20.22
N VAL A 8 11.25 -17.74 20.99
CA VAL A 8 10.15 -18.72 20.83
C VAL A 8 8.80 -18.12 21.21
N ILE A 9 8.76 -17.32 22.29
CA ILE A 9 7.54 -16.61 22.72
C ILE A 9 7.13 -15.57 21.66
N GLY A 10 8.08 -14.80 21.13
CA GLY A 10 7.84 -13.84 20.06
C GLY A 10 7.34 -14.51 18.77
N ALA A 11 7.93 -15.64 18.39
CA ALA A 11 7.49 -16.41 17.22
C ALA A 11 6.06 -16.93 17.37
N LEU A 12 5.70 -17.47 18.55
CA LEU A 12 4.32 -17.92 18.85
C LEU A 12 3.31 -16.76 18.78
N LEU A 13 3.69 -15.58 19.25
CA LEU A 13 2.83 -14.41 19.27
C LEU A 13 2.62 -13.83 17.85
N VAL A 14 3.67 -13.81 17.02
CA VAL A 14 3.59 -13.42 15.61
C VAL A 14 2.72 -14.39 14.81
N MET A 15 2.80 -15.70 15.07
CA MET A 15 1.94 -16.70 14.40
C MET A 15 0.46 -16.46 14.64
N LYS A 16 0.07 -16.00 15.84
CA LYS A 16 -1.32 -15.62 16.16
C LYS A 16 -1.75 -14.34 15.43
N ILE A 17 -0.88 -13.33 15.38
CA ILE A 17 -1.18 -12.02 14.75
C ILE A 17 -1.23 -12.12 13.22
N ARG A 18 -0.47 -13.04 12.60
CA ARG A 18 -0.51 -13.25 11.14
C ARG A 18 -1.91 -13.53 10.59
N MET A 19 -2.83 -14.07 11.40
CA MET A 19 -4.20 -14.31 10.96
C MET A 19 -5.03 -13.02 10.83
N ILE A 20 -4.78 -12.02 11.68
CA ILE A 20 -5.52 -10.75 11.66
C ILE A 20 -4.82 -9.67 10.82
N LEU A 21 -3.51 -9.81 10.61
CA LEU A 21 -2.71 -8.93 9.77
C LEU A 21 -3.28 -8.73 8.35
N PRO A 22 -3.70 -9.77 7.59
CA PRO A 22 -4.25 -9.57 6.25
C PRO A 22 -5.55 -8.77 6.28
N PHE A 23 -6.39 -8.92 7.31
CA PHE A 23 -7.61 -8.13 7.44
C PHE A 23 -7.30 -6.64 7.65
N LEU A 24 -6.33 -6.32 8.51
CA LEU A 24 -5.88 -4.94 8.72
C LEU A 24 -5.21 -4.37 7.47
N LEU A 25 -4.39 -5.15 6.77
CA LEU A 25 -3.73 -4.74 5.54
C LEU A 25 -4.74 -4.50 4.41
N CYS A 26 -5.75 -5.37 4.25
CA CYS A 26 -6.84 -5.16 3.31
C CYS A 26 -7.64 -3.89 3.63
N PHE A 27 -7.91 -3.62 4.91
CA PHE A 27 -8.58 -2.40 5.33
C PHE A 27 -7.74 -1.15 5.01
N ALA A 28 -6.44 -1.19 5.31
CA ALA A 28 -5.52 -0.10 5.00
C ALA A 28 -5.40 0.14 3.48
N ALA A 29 -5.33 -0.93 2.68
CA ALA A 29 -5.31 -0.84 1.22
C ALA A 29 -6.61 -0.19 0.69
N GLY A 30 -7.76 -0.57 1.24
CA GLY A 30 -9.04 0.05 0.90
C GLY A 30 -9.10 1.54 1.22
N ALA A 31 -8.59 1.96 2.38
CA ALA A 31 -8.50 3.37 2.77
C ALA A 31 -7.59 4.18 1.80
N MET A 32 -6.45 3.61 1.40
CA MET A 32 -5.56 4.25 0.44
C MET A 32 -6.21 4.43 -0.94
N ILE A 33 -6.96 3.44 -1.42
CA ILE A 33 -7.70 3.56 -2.69
C ILE A 33 -8.76 4.67 -2.61
N TYR A 34 -9.51 4.76 -1.49
CA TYR A 34 -10.51 5.81 -1.29
C TYR A 34 -9.89 7.21 -1.35
N VAL A 35 -8.82 7.45 -0.59
CA VAL A 35 -8.12 8.75 -0.55
C VAL A 35 -7.58 9.13 -1.94
N VAL A 36 -7.00 8.18 -2.67
CA VAL A 36 -6.48 8.43 -4.02
C VAL A 36 -7.60 8.85 -4.99
N VAL A 37 -8.73 8.15 -4.98
CA VAL A 37 -9.83 8.39 -5.93
C VAL A 37 -10.62 9.65 -5.59
N MET A 38 -10.92 9.88 -4.30
CA MET A 38 -11.80 10.96 -3.88
C MET A 38 -11.08 12.28 -3.60
N GLU A 39 -9.80 12.24 -3.26
CA GLU A 39 -9.03 13.46 -2.94
C GLU A 39 -7.94 13.71 -3.97
N LEU A 40 -7.00 12.77 -4.15
CA LEU A 40 -5.78 13.04 -4.94
C LEU A 40 -6.03 13.20 -6.44
N ILE A 41 -6.85 12.34 -7.05
CA ILE A 41 -7.20 12.46 -8.48
C ILE A 41 -7.93 13.77 -8.76
N PRO A 42 -9.03 14.13 -8.07
CA PRO A 42 -9.72 15.39 -8.33
C PRO A 42 -8.85 16.61 -8.00
N GLU A 43 -8.00 16.58 -6.97
CA GLU A 43 -7.04 17.65 -6.68
C GLU A 43 -6.03 17.83 -7.82
N SER A 44 -5.47 16.73 -8.34
CA SER A 44 -4.56 16.73 -9.49
C SER A 44 -5.23 17.28 -10.76
N GLN A 45 -6.52 16.99 -10.95
CA GLN A 45 -7.33 17.43 -12.08
C GLN A 45 -7.99 18.81 -11.88
N ASN A 46 -7.91 19.42 -10.71
CA ASN A 46 -8.45 20.77 -10.47
C ASN A 46 -7.57 21.87 -11.09
N ASN A 47 -6.36 21.52 -11.53
CA ASN A 47 -5.43 22.44 -12.16
C ASN A 47 -5.80 22.68 -13.64
N LYS A 48 -5.34 23.79 -14.23
CA LYS A 48 -5.72 24.22 -15.61
C LYS A 48 -5.32 23.25 -16.72
N ASN A 49 -4.50 22.23 -16.44
CA ASN A 49 -3.93 21.28 -17.41
C ASN A 49 -4.37 19.82 -17.14
N LYS A 50 -5.69 19.57 -17.14
CA LYS A 50 -6.29 18.24 -16.88
C LYS A 50 -5.71 17.12 -17.76
N ASP A 51 -5.56 17.39 -19.05
CA ASP A 51 -5.06 16.38 -20.01
C ASP A 51 -3.62 15.95 -19.67
N LYS A 52 -2.77 16.89 -19.28
CA LYS A 52 -1.37 16.60 -18.90
C LYS A 52 -1.31 15.80 -17.60
N MET A 53 -2.14 16.13 -16.61
CA MET A 53 -2.17 15.42 -15.33
C MET A 53 -2.73 14.01 -15.46
N THR A 54 -3.68 13.79 -16.37
CA THR A 54 -4.19 12.45 -16.68
C THR A 54 -3.11 11.57 -17.31
N ILE A 55 -2.30 12.11 -18.21
CA ILE A 55 -1.17 11.39 -18.81
C ILE A 55 -0.10 11.07 -17.76
N LEU A 56 0.24 12.03 -16.89
CA LEU A 56 1.21 11.83 -15.80
C LEU A 56 0.77 10.76 -14.80
N THR A 57 -0.51 10.73 -14.43
CA THR A 57 -1.06 9.70 -13.53
C THR A 57 -1.05 8.31 -14.15
N MET A 58 -1.39 8.18 -15.45
CA MET A 58 -1.23 6.91 -16.17
C MET A 58 0.23 6.46 -16.22
N ILE A 59 1.17 7.36 -16.53
CA ILE A 59 2.60 7.04 -16.57
C ILE A 59 3.08 6.57 -15.18
N GLY A 60 2.71 7.27 -14.11
CA GLY A 60 3.04 6.88 -12.74
C GLY A 60 2.52 5.49 -12.36
N PHE A 61 1.29 5.17 -12.76
CA PHE A 61 0.71 3.84 -12.55
C PHE A 61 1.48 2.75 -13.31
N VAL A 62 1.83 3.00 -14.57
CA VAL A 62 2.62 2.07 -15.40
C VAL A 62 4.01 1.85 -14.80
N ILE A 63 4.70 2.92 -14.37
CA ILE A 63 6.01 2.82 -13.73
C ILE A 63 5.93 2.01 -12.44
N MET A 64 4.94 2.28 -11.59
CA MET A 64 4.75 1.55 -10.34
C MET A 64 4.49 0.06 -10.59
N THR A 65 3.63 -0.27 -11.57
CA THR A 65 3.36 -1.66 -11.97
C THR A 65 4.63 -2.35 -12.51
N LEU A 66 5.43 -1.64 -13.30
CA LEU A 66 6.71 -2.15 -13.82
C LEU A 66 7.70 -2.44 -12.69
N LEU A 67 7.83 -1.51 -11.73
CA LEU A 67 8.72 -1.68 -10.59
C LEU A 67 8.28 -2.85 -9.70
N ASP A 68 6.98 -3.02 -9.45
CA ASP A 68 6.46 -4.13 -8.65
C ASP A 68 6.72 -5.48 -9.31
N VAL A 69 6.56 -5.58 -10.64
CA VAL A 69 6.88 -6.80 -11.40
C VAL A 69 8.38 -7.10 -11.47
N LEU A 70 9.24 -6.07 -11.43
CA LEU A 70 10.69 -6.23 -11.53
C LEU A 70 11.38 -6.48 -10.18
N LEU A 71 10.84 -5.93 -9.08
CA LEU A 71 11.41 -6.02 -7.73
C LEU A 71 10.72 -7.09 -6.85
N GLY A 72 9.48 -7.46 -7.20
CA GLY A 72 8.74 -8.57 -6.58
C GLY A 72 9.19 -9.94 -7.07
#